data_AF-A0A0F9HX24-F1
#
_entry.id   AF-A0A0F9HX24-F1
#
_cell.length_a   1.000
_cell.length_b   1.000
_cell.length_c   1.000
_cell.angle_alpha   90.00
_cell.angle_beta   90.00
_cell.angle_gamma   90.00
#
_symmetry.space_group_name_H-M   'P 1'
#
loop_
_entity.id
_entity.type
_entity.pdbx_description
1 polymer ?
#
loop_
_entity_poly.entity_id
_entity_poly.type
_entity_poly.pdbx_seq_one_letter_code
_entity_poly.pdbx_strand_id
1 'polypeptide(L)' 'MQFERKIVKNADVFYMSIPIDLVRHLNIENETILIIQDEKGKKGKYFSVWVKEKGKK' A
#
# COMPACT_ATOMS: atom_id res chain seq x y z
N MET A 1 8.70 0.28 -8.34
CA MET A 1 9.42 0.56 -7.07
C MET A 1 9.01 -0.50 -6.07
N GLN A 2 9.94 -1.11 -5.33
CA GLN A 2 9.65 -2.22 -4.39
C GLN A 2 9.73 -1.71 -2.95
N PHE A 3 8.72 -2.00 -2.13
CA PHE A 3 8.63 -1.51 -0.74
C PHE A 3 8.51 -2.65 0.25
N GLU A 4 9.18 -2.51 1.40
CA GLU A 4 9.07 -3.49 2.47
C GLU A 4 7.66 -3.46 3.08
N ARG A 5 7.04 -4.64 3.15
CA ARG A 5 5.72 -4.81 3.73
C ARG A 5 5.80 -4.69 5.25
N LYS A 6 5.20 -3.65 5.81
CA LYS A 6 5.03 -3.51 7.27
C LYS A 6 3.54 -3.52 7.61
N ILE A 7 3.15 -4.57 8.35
CA ILE A 7 1.77 -4.78 8.81
C ILE A 7 1.71 -4.38 10.28
N VAL A 8 0.73 -3.56 10.64
CA VAL A 8 0.45 -3.11 12.00
C VAL A 8 -0.92 -3.67 12.39
N LYS A 9 -1.01 -4.37 13.52
CA LYS A 9 -2.29 -4.82 14.08
C LYS A 9 -2.79 -3.75 15.06
N ASN A 10 -4.02 -3.27 14.88
CA ASN A 10 -4.69 -2.42 15.86
C ASN A 10 -6.10 -2.97 16.08
N ALA A 11 -6.43 -3.28 17.34
CA ALA A 11 -7.58 -4.10 17.72
C ALA A 11 -7.64 -5.39 16.88
N ASP A 12 -8.72 -5.57 16.10
CA ASP A 12 -8.95 -6.72 15.23
C ASP A 12 -8.73 -6.43 13.74
N VAL A 13 -8.10 -5.28 13.42
CA VAL A 13 -7.83 -4.85 12.04
C VAL A 13 -6.32 -4.85 11.78
N PHE A 14 -5.94 -5.39 10.62
CA PHE A 14 -4.57 -5.31 10.10
C PHE A 14 -4.44 -4.16 9.13
N TYR A 15 -3.52 -3.24 9.41
CA TYR A 15 -3.18 -2.11 8.57
C TYR A 15 -1.84 -2.38 7.88
N MET A 16 -1.72 -2.01 6.61
CA MET A 16 -0.44 -1.98 5.92
C MET A 16 0.06 -0.53 5.92
N SER A 17 1.26 -0.29 6.46
CA SER A 17 1.84 1.05 6.39
C SER A 17 2.42 1.29 5.00
N ILE A 18 1.96 2.34 4.34
CA ILE A 18 2.51 2.80 3.06
C ILE A 18 3.51 3.93 3.35
N PRO A 19 4.76 3.84 2.88
CA PRO A 19 5.77 4.90 3.07
C PRO A 19 5.29 6.25 2.52
N ILE A 20 5.57 7.35 3.24
CA ILE A 20 5.11 8.70 2.86
C ILE A 20 5.62 9.13 1.48
N ASP A 21 6.81 8.70 1.08
CA ASP A 21 7.37 9.01 -0.23
C ASP A 21 6.56 8.36 -1.35
N LEU A 22 6.02 7.17 -1.12
CA LEU A 22 5.13 6.49 -2.06
C LEU A 22 3.77 7.17 -2.13
N VAL A 23 3.23 7.60 -0.98
CA VAL A 23 1.98 8.39 -0.92
C VAL A 23 2.12 9.64 -1.77
N ARG A 24 3.22 10.39 -1.61
CA ARG A 24 3.51 11.59 -2.39
C ARG A 24 3.74 11.28 -3.86
N HIS A 25 4.55 10.27 -4.17
CA HIS A 25 4.89 9.90 -5.55
C HIS A 25 3.67 9.47 -6.37
N LEU A 26 2.74 8.70 -5.77
CA LEU A 26 1.52 8.25 -6.42
C LEU A 26 0.34 9.23 -6.26
N ASN A 27 0.54 10.35 -5.58
CA ASN A 27 -0.50 11.31 -5.18
C ASN A 27 -1.72 10.60 -4.55
N ILE A 28 -1.48 9.75 -3.55
CA ILE A 28 -2.54 9.02 -2.84
C ILE A 28 -3.24 9.97 -1.88
N GLU A 29 -4.54 10.13 -2.06
CA GLU A 29 -5.41 10.92 -1.20
C GLU A 29 -6.33 10.00 -0.38
N ASN A 30 -7.05 10.56 0.59
CA ASN A 30 -8.09 9.80 1.30
C ASN A 30 -9.08 9.20 0.27
N GLU A 31 -9.59 8.01 0.59
CA GLU A 31 -10.53 7.25 -0.26
C GLU A 31 -9.96 6.77 -1.62
N THR A 32 -8.67 6.97 -1.89
CA THR A 32 -8.02 6.41 -3.08
C THR A 32 -8.05 4.88 -3.02
N ILE A 33 -8.55 4.25 -4.07
CA ILE A 33 -8.57 2.79 -4.20
C ILE A 33 -7.25 2.33 -4.80
N LEU A 34 -6.54 1.49 -4.06
CA LEU A 34 -5.25 0.92 -4.46
C LEU A 34 -5.40 -0.56 -4.83
N ILE A 35 -4.64 -0.99 -5.83
CA ILE A 35 -4.40 -2.41 -6.08
C ILE A 35 -3.03 -2.74 -5.47
N ILE A 36 -2.97 -3.80 -4.68
CA ILE A 36 -1.74 -4.30 -4.05
C ILE A 36 -1.50 -5.73 -4.53
N GLN A 37 -0.32 -6.01 -5.06
CA GLN A 37 0.09 -7.36 -5.45
C GLN A 37 1.27 -7.82 -4.60
N ASP A 38 1.11 -8.98 -3.96
CA ASP A 38 2.20 -9.67 -3.27
C ASP A 38 3.09 -10.38 -4.31
N GLU A 39 4.40 -10.14 -4.28
CA GLU A 39 5.35 -10.80 -5.17
C GLU A 39 5.61 -12.23 -4.67
N LYS A 40 4.87 -13.20 -5.23
CA LYS A 40 5.08 -14.63 -4.96
C LYS A 40 6.56 -15.01 -5.19
N GLY A 41 7.16 -15.66 -4.19
CA GLY A 41 8.54 -16.13 -4.23
C GLY A 41 9.55 -15.34 -3.39
N LYS A 42 9.25 -14.08 -3.02
CA LYS A 42 10.11 -13.26 -2.16
C LYS A 42 9.63 -13.18 -0.71
N LYS A 43 9.35 -14.32 -0.06
CA LYS A 43 8.95 -14.43 1.37
C LYS A 43 7.93 -13.35 1.85
N GLY A 44 7.05 -12.85 0.97
CA GLY A 44 6.11 -11.76 1.28
C GLY A 44 6.75 -10.46 1.78
N LYS A 45 8.05 -10.24 1.53
CA LYS A 45 8.79 -9.07 2.03
C LYS A 45 8.44 -7.80 1.25
N TYR A 46 8.11 -7.93 -0.02
CA TYR A 46 7.86 -6.80 -0.90
C TYR A 46 6.48 -6.88 -1.56
N PHE A 47 5.88 -5.72 -1.81
CA PHE A 47 4.64 -5.59 -2.57
C PHE A 47 4.77 -4.54 -3.66
N SER A 48 4.00 -4.73 -4.72
CA SER A 48 3.75 -3.71 -5.75
C SER A 48 2.39 -3.05 -5.49
N VAL A 49 2.29 -1.75 -5.77
CA VAL A 49 1.06 -0.98 -5.55
C VAL A 49 0.82 -0.01 -6.71
N TRP A 50 -0.46 0.14 -7.07
CA TRP A 50 -0.92 1.08 -8.09
C TRP A 50 -2.22 1.74 -7.66
N VAL A 51 -2.47 2.95 -8.15
CA VAL A 51 -3.75 3.62 -7.97
C VAL A 51 -4.72 3.06 -9.01
N LYS A 52 -5.85 2.51 -8.56
CA LYS A 52 -6.95 2.07 -9.42
C LYS A 52 -7.93 3.21 -9.68
N GLU A 53 -8.30 3.92 -8.62
CA GLU A 53 -9.28 5.00 -8.67
C GLU A 53 -8.87 6.08 -7.66
N LYS A 54 -8.92 7.34 -8.08
CA LYS A 54 -8.69 8.48 -7.18
C LYS A 54 -9.94 8.72 -6.35
N GLY A 55 -9.76 9.02 -5.07
CA GLY A 55 -10.87 9.45 -4.21
C GLY A 55 -11.58 10.65 -4.84
N LYS A 56 -12.91 10.66 -4.81
CA LYS A 56 -13.68 11.83 -5.23
C LYS A 56 -13.71 12.78 -4.04
N LYS A 57 -13.06 13.93 -4.18
CA LYS A 57 -13.18 15.04 -3.23
C LYS A 57 -14.63 15.46 -3.05
#